data_AF-A0A2V5TPP5-F1
#
_entry.id   AF-A0A2V5TPP5-F1
#
_cell.length_a   1.000
_cell.length_b   1.000
_cell.length_c   1.000
_cell.angle_alpha   90.00
_cell.angle_beta   90.00
_cell.angle_gamma   90.00
#
_symmetry.space_group_name_H-M   'P 1'
#
loop_
_entity.id
_entity.type
_entity.pdbx_description
1 polymer ?
#
loop_
_entity_poly.entity_id
_entity_poly.type
_entity_poly.pdbx_seq_one_letter_code
_entity_poly.pdbx_strand_id
1 'polypeptide(L)'
;MSLAIAGMGWVTPLGSGIDSVWKRLLQGHEASATTVSESVSDRRYTTFRVPESALTGFAHSRLRRASVISRFAAAAGLEALHNAGVKLDSQSAERTALIFAISNGGVIYTKRFYRDILEAGAQSASPLLFPETVFNASASHLAAILGITGASYTLVGDGAVGVAAIKMAEDMMANDGLDYCVVVGTEEVDWLLCDAYRRWRLLRSAPPIEPFCNQRRGMILGEGAGAILFAREGAITVERTHAGGFFTKRAQAVEILTAILRDLGHSEIDLVISSANGTFVDQAEHAALEEILPDVLVYTGKPALGESVGAAALWQVILAAHFRMRARKYRKRARQLFLAADLTSRQQGYDSQFADESHQRSGTSLQFNFPSSISSHATLGGAPWLARVTQPGFRNKTFPRLSCRGTCVCPCSTTSTSSGE
;
A
#
# COMPACT_ATOMS: atom_id res chain seq x y z
N MET A 1 -8.90 -6.53 -22.37
CA MET A 1 -9.40 -5.28 -21.77
C MET A 1 -8.19 -4.52 -21.27
N SER A 2 -8.04 -3.24 -21.59
CA SER A 2 -6.91 -2.44 -21.10
C SER A 2 -7.26 -1.81 -19.76
N LEU A 3 -6.41 -2.05 -18.75
CA LEU A 3 -6.38 -1.24 -17.53
C LEU A 3 -5.27 -0.20 -17.72
N ALA A 4 -5.54 1.07 -17.45
CA ALA A 4 -4.56 2.13 -17.60
C ALA A 4 -4.59 3.09 -16.41
N ILE A 5 -3.44 3.64 -16.05
CA ILE A 5 -3.30 4.67 -15.05
C ILE A 5 -3.65 6.01 -15.70
N ALA A 6 -4.76 6.59 -15.28
CA ALA A 6 -5.23 7.90 -15.72
C ALA A 6 -4.66 9.03 -14.85
N GLY A 7 -4.48 8.77 -13.55
CA GLY A 7 -3.91 9.74 -12.61
C GLY A 7 -3.32 9.10 -11.37
N MET A 8 -2.46 9.85 -10.69
CA MET A 8 -1.73 9.41 -9.51
C MET A 8 -1.57 10.56 -8.52
N GLY A 9 -1.54 10.23 -7.24
CA GLY A 9 -1.27 11.18 -6.16
C GLY A 9 -0.67 10.46 -4.95
N TRP A 10 0.09 11.18 -4.13
CA TRP A 10 0.69 10.61 -2.94
C TRP A 10 1.03 11.63 -1.86
N VAL A 11 1.15 11.12 -0.65
CA VAL A 11 1.68 11.83 0.51
C VAL A 11 2.74 10.93 1.12
N THR A 12 3.95 11.43 1.28
CA THR A 12 5.11 10.65 1.71
C THR A 12 5.91 11.39 2.79
N PRO A 13 6.82 10.72 3.50
CA PRO A 13 7.74 11.38 4.43
C PRO A 13 8.70 12.40 3.79
N LEU A 14 8.88 12.36 2.46
CA LEU A 14 9.62 13.39 1.71
C LEU A 14 8.75 14.58 1.29
N GLY A 15 7.44 14.53 1.50
CA GLY A 15 6.47 15.55 1.12
C GLY A 15 5.33 15.00 0.26
N SER A 16 4.62 15.91 -0.41
CA SER A 16 3.56 15.63 -1.39
C SER A 16 3.93 16.20 -2.76
N GLY A 17 3.17 15.85 -3.79
CA GLY A 17 3.48 16.21 -5.17
C GLY A 17 4.48 15.25 -5.81
N ILE A 18 4.03 14.47 -6.80
CA ILE A 18 4.86 13.45 -7.46
C ILE A 18 6.18 14.03 -8.00
N ASP A 19 6.12 15.16 -8.72
CA ASP A 19 7.31 15.81 -9.27
C ASP A 19 8.30 16.32 -8.21
N SER A 20 7.77 16.85 -7.10
CA SER A 20 8.57 17.40 -6.00
C SER A 20 9.33 16.29 -5.27
N VAL A 21 8.61 15.24 -4.87
CA VAL A 21 9.17 14.07 -4.20
C VAL A 21 10.14 13.34 -5.14
N TRP A 22 9.78 13.16 -6.41
CA TRP A 22 10.67 12.56 -7.42
C TRP A 22 11.99 13.30 -7.55
N LYS A 23 11.96 14.64 -7.63
CA LYS A 23 13.19 15.46 -7.68
C LYS A 23 14.08 15.24 -6.45
N ARG A 24 13.48 15.14 -5.26
CA ARG A 24 14.21 14.88 -4.00
C ARG A 24 14.85 13.49 -3.99
N LEU A 25 14.12 12.46 -4.45
CA LEU A 25 14.64 11.10 -4.60
C LEU A 25 15.83 11.06 -5.57
N LEU A 26 15.73 11.73 -6.73
CA LEU A 26 16.83 11.84 -7.68
C LEU A 26 18.06 12.59 -7.13
N GLN A 27 17.89 13.41 -6.10
CA GLN A 27 18.97 14.12 -5.41
C GLN A 27 19.55 13.32 -4.24
N GLY A 28 19.08 12.09 -4.02
CA GLY A 28 19.52 11.24 -2.91
C GLY A 28 19.01 11.69 -1.54
N HIS A 29 17.94 12.48 -1.49
CA HIS A 29 17.35 12.89 -0.20
C HIS A 29 16.60 11.73 0.44
N GLU A 30 16.80 11.56 1.75
CA GLU A 30 16.05 10.64 2.61
C GLU A 30 15.15 11.42 3.57
N ALA A 31 14.05 10.80 3.99
CA ALA A 31 13.18 11.38 5.00
C ALA A 31 13.91 11.52 6.33
N SER A 32 13.63 12.61 7.04
CA SER A 32 14.22 12.83 8.36
C SER A 32 13.68 11.83 9.37
N ALA A 33 14.59 11.12 10.03
CA ALA A 33 14.25 10.23 11.13
C ALA A 33 13.60 11.01 12.27
N THR A 34 12.45 10.53 12.73
CA THR A 34 11.77 11.03 13.92
C THR A 34 11.67 9.94 14.97
N THR A 35 11.49 10.32 16.23
CA THR A 35 11.34 9.37 17.33
C THR A 35 9.92 9.38 17.84
N VAL A 36 9.35 8.18 18.01
CA VAL A 36 8.08 7.96 18.71
C VAL A 36 8.31 7.16 19.99
N SER A 37 7.62 7.53 21.05
CA SER A 37 7.67 6.90 22.38
C SER A 37 6.37 7.18 23.15
N GLU A 38 6.20 6.55 24.30
CA GLU A 38 5.04 6.73 25.19
C GLU A 38 5.48 6.64 26.65
N SER A 39 4.73 7.26 27.56
CA SER A 39 5.04 7.24 29.00
C SER A 39 5.04 5.84 29.63
N VAL A 40 4.34 4.88 29.01
CA VAL A 40 4.23 3.50 29.51
C VAL A 40 5.48 2.65 29.23
N SER A 41 6.48 3.18 28.52
CA SER A 41 7.70 2.46 28.15
C SER A 41 8.86 3.41 27.83
N ASP A 42 10.05 3.17 28.40
CA ASP A 42 11.27 3.93 28.07
C ASP A 42 11.80 3.67 26.65
N ARG A 43 11.14 2.80 25.88
CA ARG A 43 11.55 2.47 24.51
C ARG A 43 11.22 3.61 23.56
N ARG A 44 12.19 3.91 22.70
CA ARG A 44 12.10 4.86 21.60
C ARG A 44 12.21 4.12 20.28
N TYR A 45 11.38 4.50 19.32
CA TYR A 45 11.37 3.92 17.98
C TYR A 45 11.65 4.99 16.94
N THR A 46 12.48 4.65 15.97
CA THR A 46 12.75 5.52 14.82
C THR A 46 11.71 5.28 13.74
N THR A 47 11.17 6.37 13.17
CA THR A 47 10.13 6.33 12.14
C THR A 47 10.33 7.46 11.13
N PHE A 48 9.75 7.33 9.94
CA PHE A 48 9.69 8.38 8.94
C PHE A 48 8.27 8.95 8.86
N ARG A 49 8.13 10.18 9.32
CA ARG A 49 6.84 10.85 9.44
C ARG A 49 6.57 11.79 8.28
N VAL A 50 5.31 11.93 7.92
CA VAL A 50 4.88 12.91 6.92
C VAL A 50 5.01 14.30 7.53
N PRO A 51 5.78 15.22 6.93
CA PRO A 51 5.87 16.58 7.44
C PRO A 51 4.52 17.29 7.28
N GLU A 52 4.13 18.14 8.23
CA GLU A 52 2.85 18.88 8.15
C GLU A 52 2.73 19.71 6.87
N SER A 53 3.86 20.21 6.34
CA SER A 53 3.94 20.91 5.05
C SER A 53 3.51 20.07 3.85
N ALA A 54 3.48 18.74 3.94
CA ALA A 54 2.92 17.90 2.89
C ALA A 54 1.40 18.08 2.76
N LEU A 55 0.74 18.60 3.79
CA LEU A 55 -0.70 18.82 3.86
C LEU A 55 -1.10 20.30 3.82
N THR A 56 -0.16 21.25 3.74
CA THR A 56 -0.44 22.71 3.89
C THR A 56 -1.27 23.32 2.75
N GLY A 57 -1.49 22.61 1.64
CA GLY A 57 -2.42 23.01 0.58
C GLY A 57 -3.78 22.30 0.63
N PHE A 58 -3.99 21.43 1.62
CA PHE A 58 -5.13 20.55 1.68
C PHE A 58 -6.00 20.84 2.91
N ALA A 59 -7.10 21.56 2.68
CA ALA A 59 -8.12 21.82 3.67
C ALA A 59 -9.49 21.40 3.15
N HIS A 60 -10.18 20.54 3.90
CA HIS A 60 -11.55 20.17 3.61
C HIS A 60 -12.36 20.18 4.91
N SER A 61 -13.55 20.77 4.89
CA SER A 61 -14.39 20.95 6.10
C SER A 61 -14.70 19.63 6.80
N ARG A 62 -14.93 18.56 6.02
CA ARG A 62 -15.18 17.19 6.51
C ARG A 62 -13.98 16.57 7.25
N LEU A 63 -12.76 17.02 6.98
CA LEU A 63 -11.54 16.45 7.55
C LEU A 63 -11.04 17.17 8.79
N ARG A 64 -11.71 18.26 9.22
CA ARG A 64 -11.31 19.04 10.40
C ARG A 64 -11.18 18.20 11.68
N ARG A 65 -11.95 17.11 11.79
CA ARG A 65 -11.93 16.18 12.93
C ARG A 65 -11.48 14.76 12.57
N ALA A 66 -11.13 14.53 11.30
CA ALA A 66 -10.72 13.22 10.83
C ALA A 66 -9.30 12.88 11.31
N SER A 67 -9.03 11.59 11.41
CA SER A 67 -7.68 11.07 11.70
C SER A 67 -6.66 11.49 10.62
N VAL A 68 -5.39 11.46 10.98
CA VAL A 68 -4.31 11.84 10.05
C VAL A 68 -4.23 10.88 8.86
N ILE A 69 -4.44 9.59 9.09
CA ILE A 69 -4.54 8.57 8.03
C ILE A 69 -5.63 8.89 7.00
N SER A 70 -6.78 9.39 7.44
CA SER A 70 -7.87 9.86 6.57
C SER A 70 -7.49 11.13 5.79
N ARG A 71 -6.71 12.03 6.39
CA ARG A 71 -6.19 13.22 5.71
C ARG A 71 -5.17 12.88 4.63
N PHE A 72 -4.26 11.92 4.89
CA PHE A 72 -3.30 11.44 3.90
C PHE A 72 -4.01 10.84 2.68
N ALA A 73 -4.95 9.93 2.93
CA ALA A 73 -5.74 9.31 1.87
C ALA A 73 -6.52 10.33 1.05
N ALA A 74 -7.15 11.30 1.71
CA ALA A 74 -7.93 12.31 1.02
C ALA A 74 -7.07 13.21 0.12
N ALA A 75 -5.90 13.64 0.61
CA ALA A 75 -4.95 14.42 -0.17
C ALA A 75 -4.44 13.65 -1.39
N ALA A 76 -4.02 12.39 -1.21
CA ALA A 76 -3.53 11.55 -2.31
C ALA A 76 -4.63 11.28 -3.35
N GLY A 77 -5.84 10.91 -2.92
CA GLY A 77 -6.96 10.61 -3.81
C GLY A 77 -7.39 11.81 -4.65
N LEU A 78 -7.48 12.99 -4.04
CA LEU A 78 -7.78 14.22 -4.77
C LEU A 78 -6.68 14.62 -5.74
N GLU A 79 -5.40 14.47 -5.36
CA GLU A 79 -4.28 14.70 -6.26
C GLU A 79 -4.33 13.75 -7.47
N ALA A 80 -4.73 12.49 -7.28
CA ALA A 80 -4.88 11.52 -8.37
C ALA A 80 -5.95 11.93 -9.39
N LEU A 81 -7.16 12.31 -8.94
CA LEU A 81 -8.21 12.80 -9.84
C LEU A 81 -7.81 14.12 -10.51
N HIS A 82 -7.18 15.03 -9.77
CA HIS A 82 -6.68 16.29 -10.31
C HIS A 82 -5.63 16.06 -11.41
N ASN A 83 -4.67 15.16 -11.20
CA ASN A 83 -3.66 14.81 -12.21
C ASN A 83 -4.28 14.20 -13.47
N ALA A 84 -5.37 13.45 -13.32
CA ALA A 84 -6.11 12.90 -14.46
C ALA A 84 -7.00 13.93 -15.18
N GLY A 85 -7.18 15.13 -14.61
CA GLY A 85 -8.15 16.10 -15.11
C GLY A 85 -9.61 15.64 -14.96
N VAL A 86 -9.88 14.66 -14.09
CA VAL A 86 -11.21 14.09 -13.89
C VAL A 86 -11.96 14.84 -12.79
N LYS A 87 -13.18 15.28 -13.12
CA LYS A 87 -14.16 15.76 -12.16
C LYS A 87 -15.37 14.83 -12.22
N LEU A 88 -15.71 14.23 -11.09
CA LEU A 88 -16.86 13.34 -11.00
C LEU A 88 -18.15 14.15 -10.94
N ASP A 89 -19.09 13.80 -11.81
CA ASP A 89 -20.51 14.17 -11.74
C ASP A 89 -21.33 12.99 -11.17
N SER A 90 -22.66 13.12 -11.09
CA SER A 90 -23.51 12.09 -10.51
C SER A 90 -23.44 10.75 -11.25
N GLN A 91 -23.29 10.76 -12.58
CA GLN A 91 -23.27 9.54 -13.38
C GLN A 91 -21.92 8.83 -13.27
N SER A 92 -20.83 9.58 -13.42
CA SER A 92 -19.47 9.05 -13.27
C SER A 92 -19.18 8.64 -11.83
N ALA A 93 -19.76 9.31 -10.82
CA ALA A 93 -19.65 8.91 -9.42
C ALA A 93 -20.26 7.53 -9.12
N GLU A 94 -21.39 7.18 -9.75
CA GLU A 94 -22.01 5.85 -9.63
C GLU A 94 -21.19 4.78 -10.36
N ARG A 95 -20.54 5.17 -11.47
CA ARG A 95 -19.67 4.32 -12.30
C ARG A 95 -18.20 4.36 -11.87
N THR A 96 -17.91 4.91 -10.69
CA THR A 96 -16.56 4.92 -10.10
C THR A 96 -16.52 3.99 -8.90
N ALA A 97 -15.58 3.05 -8.92
CA ALA A 97 -15.27 2.22 -7.75
C ALA A 97 -14.17 2.85 -6.89
N LEU A 98 -14.23 2.63 -5.58
CA LEU A 98 -13.16 2.95 -4.63
C LEU A 98 -12.68 1.68 -3.95
N ILE A 99 -11.39 1.36 -4.06
CA ILE A 99 -10.75 0.24 -3.36
C ILE A 99 -9.69 0.82 -2.44
N PHE A 100 -9.85 0.57 -1.15
CA PHE A 100 -8.86 0.90 -0.14
C PHE A 100 -8.00 -0.30 0.21
N ALA A 101 -6.71 -0.08 0.35
CA ALA A 101 -5.72 -1.04 0.76
C ALA A 101 -5.10 -0.56 2.09
N ILE A 102 -5.28 -1.32 3.17
CA ILE A 102 -4.85 -0.89 4.50
C ILE A 102 -4.35 -2.10 5.30
N SER A 103 -3.42 -1.89 6.21
CA SER A 103 -2.90 -2.94 7.08
C SER A 103 -3.19 -2.67 8.54
N ASN A 104 -2.80 -1.50 9.05
CA ASN A 104 -2.82 -1.26 10.50
C ASN A 104 -4.05 -0.49 11.00
N GLY A 105 -4.78 0.20 10.11
CA GLY A 105 -5.96 0.98 10.49
C GLY A 105 -5.64 2.27 11.26
N GLY A 106 -6.68 2.92 11.78
CA GLY A 106 -6.59 4.15 12.58
C GLY A 106 -6.11 3.87 14.02
N VAL A 107 -4.88 3.38 14.18
CA VAL A 107 -4.32 2.95 15.47
C VAL A 107 -4.26 4.09 16.50
N ILE A 108 -4.01 5.33 16.09
CA ILE A 108 -3.86 6.48 17.00
C ILE A 108 -5.20 6.78 17.67
N TYR A 109 -6.27 6.81 16.88
CA TYR A 109 -7.63 7.06 17.37
C TYR A 109 -8.15 5.86 18.16
N THR A 110 -7.83 4.65 17.73
CA THR A 110 -8.15 3.41 18.46
C THR A 110 -7.51 3.43 19.85
N LYS A 111 -6.20 3.68 19.93
CA LYS A 111 -5.47 3.82 21.20
C LYS A 111 -6.09 4.88 22.11
N ARG A 112 -6.39 6.07 21.56
CA ARG A 112 -7.01 7.16 22.32
C ARG A 112 -8.38 6.77 22.88
N PHE A 113 -9.24 6.20 22.04
CA PHE A 113 -10.59 5.79 22.44
C PHE A 113 -10.55 4.78 23.59
N TYR A 114 -9.71 3.75 23.50
CA TYR A 114 -9.57 2.75 24.56
C TYR A 114 -8.88 3.27 25.81
N ARG A 115 -7.89 4.16 25.68
CA ARG A 115 -7.24 4.80 26.84
C ARG A 115 -8.24 5.57 27.68
N ASP A 116 -9.09 6.39 27.03
CA ASP A 116 -10.09 7.19 27.74
C ASP A 116 -11.00 6.26 28.59
N ILE A 117 -11.42 5.12 28.04
CA ILE A 117 -12.24 4.10 28.75
C ILE A 117 -11.51 3.53 29.97
N LEU A 118 -10.24 3.16 29.80
CA LEU A 118 -9.46 2.52 30.86
C LEU A 118 -9.15 3.49 32.02
N GLU A 119 -8.87 4.75 31.71
CA GLU A 119 -8.48 5.75 32.71
C GLU A 119 -9.68 6.38 33.42
N ALA A 120 -10.78 6.62 32.70
CA ALA A 120 -11.92 7.40 33.20
C ALA A 120 -13.27 6.66 33.14
N GLY A 121 -13.28 5.38 32.79
CA GLY A 121 -14.47 4.53 32.73
C GLY A 121 -15.20 4.58 31.39
N ALA A 122 -16.16 3.66 31.17
CA ALA A 122 -16.79 3.44 29.87
C ALA A 122 -17.49 4.66 29.24
N GLN A 123 -17.89 5.66 30.04
CA GLN A 123 -18.62 6.84 29.57
C GLN A 123 -17.71 8.00 29.10
N SER A 124 -16.39 7.88 29.28
CA SER A 124 -15.42 8.94 28.94
C SER A 124 -15.03 8.97 27.47
N ALA A 125 -15.15 7.82 26.78
CA ALA A 125 -14.71 7.67 25.40
C ALA A 125 -15.54 8.57 24.48
N SER A 126 -14.88 9.46 23.75
CA SER A 126 -15.60 10.38 22.85
C SER A 126 -16.26 9.60 21.71
N PRO A 127 -17.59 9.74 21.50
CA PRO A 127 -18.29 9.15 20.35
C PRO A 127 -17.78 9.64 18.99
N LEU A 128 -17.05 10.77 18.96
CA LEU A 128 -16.45 11.30 17.74
C LEU A 128 -15.19 10.54 17.31
N LEU A 129 -14.55 9.78 18.22
CA LEU A 129 -13.36 8.99 17.90
C LEU A 129 -13.74 7.62 17.32
N PHE A 130 -14.86 7.04 17.77
CA PHE A 130 -15.28 5.69 17.38
C PHE A 130 -15.38 5.48 15.85
N PRO A 131 -15.95 6.41 15.05
CA PRO A 131 -15.97 6.24 13.60
C PRO A 131 -14.59 6.19 12.93
N GLU A 132 -13.54 6.67 13.59
CA GLU A 132 -12.17 6.63 13.07
C GLU A 132 -11.41 5.36 13.48
N THR A 133 -11.98 4.51 14.36
CA THR A 133 -11.31 3.26 14.80
C THR A 133 -11.54 2.10 13.83
N VAL A 134 -12.46 2.24 12.88
CA VAL A 134 -12.78 1.19 11.89
C VAL A 134 -11.88 1.32 10.66
N PHE A 135 -11.52 0.18 10.06
CA PHE A 135 -10.57 0.13 8.93
C PHE A 135 -11.05 0.87 7.67
N ASN A 136 -12.36 1.04 7.50
CA ASN A 136 -12.95 1.74 6.36
C ASN A 136 -13.17 3.24 6.60
N ALA A 137 -12.70 3.81 7.72
CA ALA A 137 -12.92 5.22 8.05
C ALA A 137 -12.37 6.16 6.96
N SER A 138 -11.11 5.96 6.57
CA SER A 138 -10.46 6.77 5.53
C SER A 138 -11.11 6.61 4.15
N ALA A 139 -11.58 5.40 3.82
CA ALA A 139 -12.34 5.16 2.60
C ALA A 139 -13.66 5.93 2.59
N SER A 140 -14.37 5.92 3.72
CA SER A 140 -15.65 6.62 3.88
C SER A 140 -15.48 8.14 3.74
N HIS A 141 -14.43 8.72 4.31
CA HIS A 141 -14.12 10.13 4.12
C HIS A 141 -13.82 10.47 2.66
N LEU A 142 -12.95 9.71 2.00
CA LEU A 142 -12.59 9.99 0.63
C LEU A 142 -13.76 9.82 -0.33
N ALA A 143 -14.54 8.73 -0.21
CA ALA A 143 -15.73 8.52 -1.03
C ALA A 143 -16.70 9.71 -0.90
N ALA A 144 -16.92 10.17 0.34
CA ALA A 144 -17.84 11.26 0.60
C ALA A 144 -17.30 12.65 0.19
N ILE A 145 -15.98 12.81 0.08
CA ILE A 145 -15.32 14.02 -0.47
C ILE A 145 -15.39 14.03 -2.00
N LEU A 146 -15.13 12.89 -2.64
CA LEU A 146 -15.17 12.73 -4.09
C LEU A 146 -16.59 12.61 -4.64
N GLY A 147 -17.58 12.37 -3.78
CA GLY A 147 -18.96 12.14 -4.18
C GLY A 147 -19.22 10.76 -4.77
N ILE A 148 -18.31 9.79 -4.57
CA ILE A 148 -18.43 8.43 -5.12
C ILE A 148 -19.63 7.72 -4.47
N THR A 149 -20.55 7.25 -5.30
CA THR A 149 -21.74 6.47 -4.91
C THR A 149 -21.70 5.04 -5.44
N GLY A 150 -20.71 4.72 -6.29
CA GLY A 150 -20.44 3.39 -6.78
C GLY A 150 -19.85 2.45 -5.73
N ALA A 151 -19.29 1.33 -6.19
CA ALA A 151 -18.76 0.29 -5.32
C ALA A 151 -17.59 0.78 -4.45
N SER A 152 -17.62 0.50 -3.14
CA SER A 152 -16.54 0.86 -2.21
C SER A 152 -16.11 -0.35 -1.40
N TYR A 153 -14.82 -0.70 -1.47
CA TYR A 153 -14.23 -1.83 -0.76
C TYR A 153 -13.04 -1.38 0.10
N THR A 154 -12.82 -2.06 1.22
CA THR A 154 -11.63 -1.90 2.05
C THR A 154 -11.01 -3.27 2.25
N LEU A 155 -9.84 -3.47 1.65
CA LEU A 155 -9.03 -4.66 1.77
C LEU A 155 -8.04 -4.46 2.92
N VAL A 156 -8.07 -5.40 3.87
CA VAL A 156 -7.16 -5.43 5.01
C VAL A 156 -6.15 -6.54 4.79
N GLY A 157 -4.86 -6.21 4.80
CA GLY A 157 -3.79 -7.18 4.53
C GLY A 157 -2.42 -6.70 5.01
N ASP A 158 -1.34 -7.27 4.50
CA ASP A 158 0.05 -6.86 4.78
C ASP A 158 0.60 -5.94 3.68
N GLY A 159 1.93 -5.83 3.55
CA GLY A 159 2.58 -4.98 2.55
C GLY A 159 2.21 -5.29 1.09
N ALA A 160 1.62 -6.46 0.81
CA ALA A 160 1.15 -6.82 -0.52
C ALA A 160 -0.27 -6.34 -0.83
N VAL A 161 -1.01 -5.82 0.16
CA VAL A 161 -2.44 -5.49 0.01
C VAL A 161 -2.71 -4.48 -1.10
N GLY A 162 -1.80 -3.55 -1.38
CA GLY A 162 -1.95 -2.62 -2.50
C GLY A 162 -1.88 -3.30 -3.87
N VAL A 163 -1.08 -4.36 -4.03
CA VAL A 163 -1.06 -5.16 -5.28
C VAL A 163 -2.36 -5.94 -5.42
N ALA A 164 -2.86 -6.53 -4.34
CA ALA A 164 -4.17 -7.19 -4.35
C ALA A 164 -5.31 -6.22 -4.69
N ALA A 165 -5.23 -4.97 -4.22
CA ALA A 165 -6.18 -3.91 -4.56
C ALA A 165 -6.13 -3.52 -6.05
N ILE A 166 -4.93 -3.46 -6.64
CA ILE A 166 -4.77 -3.22 -8.09
C ILE A 166 -5.32 -4.40 -8.90
N LYS A 167 -5.07 -5.64 -8.46
CA LYS A 167 -5.63 -6.84 -9.12
C LYS A 167 -7.16 -6.84 -9.05
N MET A 168 -7.73 -6.47 -7.90
CA MET A 168 -9.18 -6.31 -7.75
C MET A 168 -9.71 -5.19 -8.67
N ALA A 169 -8.96 -4.08 -8.83
CA ALA A 169 -9.33 -3.03 -9.78
C ALA A 169 -9.35 -3.54 -11.22
N GLU A 170 -8.36 -4.35 -11.63
CA GLU A 170 -8.34 -4.99 -12.95
C GLU A 170 -9.61 -5.84 -13.17
N ASP A 171 -9.93 -6.71 -12.22
CA ASP A 171 -11.09 -7.60 -12.31
C ASP A 171 -12.42 -6.82 -12.30
N MET A 172 -12.51 -5.74 -11.54
CA MET A 172 -13.69 -4.87 -11.51
C MET A 172 -13.85 -4.07 -12.80
N MET A 173 -12.76 -3.50 -13.32
CA MET A 173 -12.75 -2.72 -14.57
C MET A 173 -13.00 -3.58 -15.81
N ALA A 174 -12.95 -4.91 -15.66
CA ALA A 174 -13.42 -5.85 -16.66
C ALA A 174 -14.96 -5.79 -16.88
N ASN A 175 -15.69 -5.14 -15.98
CA ASN A 175 -17.11 -4.82 -16.15
C ASN A 175 -17.29 -3.48 -16.86
N ASP A 176 -18.09 -3.42 -17.94
CA ASP A 176 -18.42 -2.19 -18.69
C ASP A 176 -19.27 -1.18 -17.91
N GLY A 177 -19.79 -1.58 -16.74
CA GLY A 177 -20.50 -0.71 -15.81
C GLY A 177 -19.60 0.25 -15.01
N LEU A 178 -18.27 0.07 -15.03
CA LEU A 178 -17.31 0.96 -14.38
C LEU A 178 -16.49 1.74 -15.41
N ASP A 179 -16.39 3.04 -15.17
CA ASP A 179 -15.56 3.97 -15.96
C ASP A 179 -14.21 4.21 -15.28
N TYR A 180 -14.22 4.22 -13.94
CA TYR A 180 -13.05 4.51 -13.12
C TYR A 180 -12.96 3.57 -11.91
N CYS A 181 -11.73 3.30 -11.50
CA CYS A 181 -11.45 2.68 -10.21
C CYS A 181 -10.34 3.44 -9.49
N VAL A 182 -10.65 4.03 -8.33
CA VAL A 182 -9.66 4.67 -7.47
C VAL A 182 -9.13 3.63 -6.49
N VAL A 183 -7.84 3.34 -6.55
CA VAL A 183 -7.14 2.50 -5.58
C VAL A 183 -6.33 3.39 -4.65
N VAL A 184 -6.55 3.30 -3.34
CA VAL A 184 -5.87 4.11 -2.33
C VAL A 184 -5.28 3.22 -1.25
N GLY A 185 -4.05 3.50 -0.86
CA GLY A 185 -3.35 2.84 0.23
C GLY A 185 -2.86 3.89 1.20
N THR A 186 -3.03 3.66 2.50
CA THR A 186 -2.68 4.65 3.52
C THR A 186 -2.29 3.98 4.83
N GLU A 187 -1.33 4.56 5.54
CA GLU A 187 -0.91 4.14 6.87
C GLU A 187 -0.56 5.35 7.75
N GLU A 188 -0.77 5.20 9.06
CA GLU A 188 -0.23 6.09 10.08
C GLU A 188 0.73 5.33 10.99
N VAL A 189 1.65 6.03 11.65
CA VAL A 189 2.63 5.41 12.53
C VAL A 189 2.44 5.85 13.98
N ASP A 190 2.41 4.86 14.88
CA ASP A 190 2.38 5.05 16.33
C ASP A 190 3.41 4.14 17.01
N TRP A 191 3.82 4.46 18.25
CA TRP A 191 4.74 3.63 19.03
C TRP A 191 4.21 2.21 19.23
N LEU A 192 2.88 2.04 19.33
CA LEU A 192 2.25 0.73 19.53
C LEU A 192 2.52 -0.19 18.34
N LEU A 193 2.38 0.33 17.12
CA LEU A 193 2.75 -0.40 15.90
C LEU A 193 4.24 -0.70 15.90
N CYS A 194 5.07 0.29 16.25
CA CYS A 194 6.51 0.08 16.28
C CYS A 194 6.92 -1.06 17.25
N ASP A 195 6.32 -1.15 18.44
CA ASP A 195 6.60 -2.27 19.36
C ASP A 195 6.15 -3.61 18.78
N ALA A 196 4.99 -3.67 18.12
CA ALA A 196 4.50 -4.90 17.49
C ALA A 196 5.47 -5.41 16.40
N TYR A 197 5.84 -4.55 15.45
CA TYR A 197 6.78 -4.92 14.39
C TYR A 197 8.20 -5.21 14.93
N ARG A 198 8.62 -4.56 16.03
CA ARG A 198 9.86 -4.92 16.73
C ARG A 198 9.77 -6.33 17.31
N ARG A 199 8.66 -6.72 17.94
CA ARG A 199 8.47 -8.08 18.49
C ARG A 199 8.47 -9.14 17.39
N TRP A 200 7.96 -8.80 16.20
CA TRP A 200 8.08 -9.64 15.01
C TRP A 200 9.48 -9.66 14.38
N ARG A 201 10.43 -8.90 14.94
CA ARG A 201 11.82 -8.78 14.47
C ARG A 201 11.91 -8.23 13.04
N LEU A 202 11.00 -7.32 12.70
CA LEU A 202 10.94 -6.67 11.38
C LEU A 202 11.55 -5.27 11.39
N LEU A 203 11.74 -4.65 12.56
CA LEU A 203 12.28 -3.28 12.64
C LEU A 203 13.77 -3.23 12.93
N ARG A 204 14.41 -2.23 12.33
CA ARG A 204 15.74 -1.75 12.71
C ARG A 204 15.66 -0.61 13.72
N SER A 205 16.76 -0.35 14.43
CA SER A 205 16.80 0.71 15.46
C SER A 205 16.95 2.12 14.88
N ALA A 206 17.74 2.29 13.83
CA ALA A 206 18.04 3.60 13.21
C ALA A 206 18.42 3.44 11.72
N PRO A 207 18.29 4.49 10.90
CA PRO A 207 18.70 4.50 9.49
C PRO A 207 20.20 4.18 9.29
N PRO A 208 20.64 3.91 8.04
CA PRO A 208 19.84 3.83 6.80
C PRO A 208 19.12 2.48 6.69
N ILE A 209 17.97 2.35 6.03
CA ILE A 209 17.47 1.01 5.67
C ILE A 209 18.49 0.37 4.72
N GLU A 210 18.78 -0.93 4.88
CA GLU A 210 19.81 -1.65 4.10
C GLU A 210 19.16 -2.77 3.28
N PRO A 211 18.57 -2.46 2.10
CA PRO A 211 17.97 -3.45 1.22
C PRO A 211 18.99 -4.49 0.76
N PHE A 212 18.56 -5.73 0.56
CA PHE A 212 19.39 -6.83 0.03
C PHE A 212 20.63 -7.19 0.87
N CYS A 213 20.77 -6.61 2.07
CA CYS A 213 21.90 -6.90 2.94
C CYS A 213 21.84 -8.35 3.45
N ASN A 214 23.01 -8.99 3.54
CA ASN A 214 23.15 -10.34 4.13
C ASN A 214 22.72 -10.36 5.60
N GLN A 215 22.90 -9.24 6.31
CA GLN A 215 22.44 -9.06 7.68
C GLN A 215 21.02 -8.49 7.68
N ARG A 216 20.05 -9.30 8.12
CA ARG A 216 18.64 -8.94 8.24
C ARG A 216 18.45 -7.93 9.37
N ARG A 217 18.61 -6.66 9.05
CA ARG A 217 18.55 -5.56 10.02
C ARG A 217 17.17 -4.95 10.17
N GLY A 218 16.26 -5.21 9.23
CA GLY A 218 14.86 -4.80 9.29
C GLY A 218 14.58 -3.43 8.65
N MET A 219 13.32 -3.05 8.65
CA MET A 219 12.78 -1.82 8.06
C MET A 219 12.59 -0.70 9.10
N ILE A 220 12.32 0.52 8.62
CA ILE A 220 11.85 1.65 9.43
C ILE A 220 10.43 1.96 8.96
N LEU A 221 9.47 2.05 9.88
CA LEU A 221 8.09 2.35 9.51
C LEU A 221 7.96 3.80 9.05
N GLY A 222 7.22 3.99 7.96
CA GLY A 222 6.82 5.27 7.39
C GLY A 222 5.31 5.44 7.40
N GLU A 223 4.83 6.67 7.44
CA GLU A 223 3.41 7.00 7.27
C GLU A 223 3.15 7.72 5.94
N GLY A 224 1.87 7.75 5.52
CA GLY A 224 1.44 8.48 4.33
C GLY A 224 0.44 7.69 3.49
N ALA A 225 0.24 8.12 2.24
CA ALA A 225 -0.73 7.51 1.34
C ALA A 225 -0.28 7.52 -0.12
N GLY A 226 -0.73 6.55 -0.91
CA GLY A 226 -0.66 6.54 -2.36
C GLY A 226 -2.07 6.36 -2.93
N ALA A 227 -2.35 6.99 -4.07
CA ALA A 227 -3.61 6.85 -4.78
C ALA A 227 -3.37 6.77 -6.29
N ILE A 228 -4.09 5.86 -6.93
CA ILE A 228 -4.04 5.64 -8.38
C ILE A 228 -5.47 5.63 -8.90
N LEU A 229 -5.74 6.46 -9.89
CA LEU A 229 -6.98 6.43 -10.66
C LEU A 229 -6.74 5.57 -11.90
N PHE A 230 -7.44 4.44 -11.97
CA PHE A 230 -7.49 3.58 -13.14
C PHE A 230 -8.69 3.91 -14.04
N ALA A 231 -8.48 3.75 -15.34
CA ALA A 231 -9.49 3.86 -16.39
C ALA A 231 -9.17 2.88 -17.53
N ARG A 232 -9.98 2.85 -18.59
CA ARG A 232 -9.71 2.04 -19.80
C ARG A 232 -8.57 2.59 -20.64
N GLU A 233 -8.41 3.90 -20.61
CA GLU A 233 -7.38 4.66 -21.30
C GLU A 233 -6.63 5.54 -20.30
N GLY A 234 -5.36 5.80 -20.55
CA GLY A 234 -4.52 6.56 -19.63
C GLY A 234 -3.11 6.73 -20.14
N ALA A 235 -2.30 7.46 -19.37
CA ALA A 235 -0.93 7.77 -19.76
C ALA A 235 -0.03 6.52 -19.77
N ILE A 236 -0.31 5.56 -18.88
CA ILE A 236 0.43 4.29 -18.75
C ILE A 236 -0.56 3.13 -18.76
N THR A 237 -0.39 2.20 -19.68
CA THR A 237 -1.20 0.96 -19.76
C THR A 237 -0.59 -0.13 -18.89
N VAL A 238 -1.41 -0.77 -18.05
CA VAL A 238 -1.09 -1.97 -17.29
C VAL A 238 -1.26 -3.19 -18.19
N GLU A 239 -0.13 -3.79 -18.59
CA GLU A 239 -0.16 -4.97 -19.45
C GLU A 239 -0.51 -6.26 -18.73
N ARG A 240 -0.08 -6.38 -17.46
CA ARG A 240 -0.30 -7.58 -16.66
C ARG A 240 -0.25 -7.26 -15.19
N THR A 241 -1.07 -7.97 -14.42
CA THR A 241 -0.93 -8.06 -12.98
C THR A 241 -0.86 -9.53 -12.57
N HIS A 242 -0.27 -9.81 -11.41
CA HIS A 242 -0.26 -11.15 -10.82
C HIS A 242 -0.93 -11.10 -9.45
N ALA A 243 -1.73 -12.10 -9.11
CA ALA A 243 -2.42 -12.20 -7.82
C ALA A 243 -1.47 -12.41 -6.61
N GLY A 244 -0.15 -12.41 -6.85
CA GLY A 244 0.84 -12.83 -5.87
C GLY A 244 0.80 -14.33 -5.55
N GLY A 245 1.41 -14.70 -4.44
CA GLY A 245 1.44 -16.03 -3.86
C GLY A 245 1.67 -15.97 -2.35
N PHE A 246 1.32 -17.07 -1.67
CA PHE A 246 1.41 -17.20 -0.22
C PHE A 246 2.42 -18.28 0.15
N PHE A 247 3.16 -18.07 1.23
CA PHE A 247 4.02 -19.11 1.79
C PHE A 247 3.82 -19.22 3.29
N THR A 248 4.07 -20.43 3.80
CA THR A 248 4.12 -20.69 5.24
C THR A 248 5.56 -20.83 5.73
N LYS A 249 6.47 -21.24 4.82
CA LYS A 249 7.90 -21.38 5.09
C LYS A 249 8.68 -20.41 4.21
N ARG A 250 9.63 -19.69 4.82
CA ARG A 250 10.48 -18.71 4.11
C ARG A 250 11.21 -19.30 2.90
N ALA A 251 11.57 -20.59 2.95
CA ALA A 251 12.23 -21.29 1.84
C ALA A 251 11.39 -21.33 0.56
N GLN A 252 10.06 -21.27 0.66
CA GLN A 252 9.17 -21.30 -0.51
C GLN A 252 9.09 -19.94 -1.22
N ALA A 253 9.54 -18.86 -0.59
CA ALA A 253 9.37 -17.51 -1.12
C ALA A 253 10.10 -17.34 -2.46
N VAL A 254 11.30 -17.91 -2.61
CA VAL A 254 12.10 -17.85 -3.85
C VAL A 254 11.37 -18.52 -5.01
N GLU A 255 10.88 -19.75 -4.82
CA GLU A 255 10.18 -20.51 -5.85
C GLU A 255 8.92 -19.77 -6.32
N ILE A 256 8.13 -19.24 -5.38
CA ILE A 256 6.92 -18.47 -5.68
C ILE A 256 7.25 -17.19 -6.44
N LEU A 257 8.24 -16.43 -5.97
CA LEU A 257 8.71 -15.22 -6.64
C LEU A 257 9.18 -15.48 -8.07
N THR A 258 9.96 -16.54 -8.24
CA THR A 258 10.51 -16.96 -9.54
C THR A 258 9.40 -17.32 -10.51
N ALA A 259 8.39 -18.07 -10.04
CA ALA A 259 7.19 -18.37 -10.84
C ALA A 259 6.45 -17.10 -11.25
N ILE A 260 6.21 -16.17 -10.30
CA ILE A 260 5.57 -14.88 -10.58
C ILE A 260 6.35 -14.09 -11.63
N LEU A 261 7.68 -14.01 -11.51
CA LEU A 261 8.51 -13.27 -12.46
C LEU A 261 8.52 -13.91 -13.84
N ARG A 262 8.47 -15.25 -13.96
CA ARG A 262 8.31 -15.94 -15.24
C ARG A 262 6.95 -15.67 -15.87
N ASP A 263 5.88 -15.70 -15.07
CA ASP A 263 4.52 -15.41 -15.54
C ASP A 263 4.35 -13.95 -15.96
N LEU A 264 5.13 -13.04 -15.38
CA LEU A 264 5.15 -11.65 -15.77
C LEU A 264 6.07 -11.39 -16.96
N GLY A 265 7.26 -12.00 -17.03
CA GLY A 265 8.38 -11.67 -17.92
C GLY A 265 8.28 -12.12 -19.38
N HIS A 266 7.16 -11.85 -20.05
CA HIS A 266 7.01 -12.11 -21.49
C HIS A 266 7.45 -10.95 -22.39
N SER A 267 7.89 -9.82 -21.84
CA SER A 267 8.42 -8.68 -22.56
C SER A 267 9.68 -8.13 -21.88
N GLU A 268 10.38 -7.24 -22.58
CA GLU A 268 11.62 -6.63 -22.09
C GLU A 268 11.31 -5.71 -20.89
N ILE A 269 12.01 -5.91 -19.77
CA ILE A 269 11.82 -5.14 -18.54
C ILE A 269 13.00 -4.20 -18.35
N ASP A 270 12.73 -2.90 -18.44
CA ASP A 270 13.76 -1.84 -18.31
C ASP A 270 14.18 -1.58 -16.84
N LEU A 271 13.26 -1.77 -15.89
CA LEU A 271 13.40 -1.37 -14.50
C LEU A 271 12.46 -2.19 -13.61
N VAL A 272 12.98 -2.66 -12.48
CA VAL A 272 12.21 -3.24 -11.38
C VAL A 272 12.17 -2.26 -10.21
N ILE A 273 10.97 -1.88 -9.77
CA ILE A 273 10.80 -1.19 -8.49
C ILE A 273 10.59 -2.26 -7.41
N SER A 274 11.64 -2.48 -6.62
CA SER A 274 11.70 -3.55 -5.62
C SER A 274 10.96 -3.21 -4.33
N SER A 275 10.47 -4.25 -3.65
CA SER A 275 9.90 -4.19 -2.29
C SER A 275 10.91 -4.40 -1.18
N ALA A 276 12.19 -4.45 -1.51
CA ALA A 276 13.26 -4.61 -0.54
C ALA A 276 13.27 -3.48 0.51
N ASN A 277 13.18 -3.89 1.77
CA ASN A 277 13.03 -3.02 2.94
C ASN A 277 13.99 -3.37 4.09
N GLY A 278 14.99 -4.21 3.82
CA GLY A 278 16.00 -4.67 4.77
C GLY A 278 15.57 -5.89 5.60
N THR A 279 14.47 -6.55 5.24
CA THR A 279 13.99 -7.74 5.96
C THR A 279 14.51 -9.03 5.32
N PHE A 280 14.09 -10.18 5.86
CA PHE A 280 14.46 -11.49 5.31
C PHE A 280 13.91 -11.75 3.90
N VAL A 281 12.93 -10.95 3.49
CA VAL A 281 12.16 -11.07 2.26
C VAL A 281 13.01 -10.65 1.05
N ASP A 282 13.82 -9.61 1.24
CA ASP A 282 14.72 -9.06 0.23
C ASP A 282 15.62 -10.12 -0.41
N GLN A 283 16.07 -11.11 0.36
CA GLN A 283 16.93 -12.18 -0.14
C GLN A 283 16.19 -13.13 -1.09
N ALA A 284 14.90 -13.37 -0.84
CA ALA A 284 14.10 -14.16 -1.76
C ALA A 284 13.85 -13.39 -3.06
N GLU A 285 13.56 -12.09 -2.94
CA GLU A 285 13.37 -11.18 -4.08
C GLU A 285 14.65 -11.09 -4.93
N HIS A 286 15.80 -10.91 -4.29
CA HIS A 286 17.10 -10.83 -4.95
C HIS A 286 17.43 -12.11 -5.71
N ALA A 287 17.31 -13.28 -5.07
CA ALA A 287 17.60 -14.55 -5.72
C ALA A 287 16.71 -14.80 -6.94
N ALA A 288 15.42 -14.47 -6.86
CA ALA A 288 14.50 -14.61 -7.99
C ALA A 288 14.80 -13.61 -9.13
N LEU A 289 15.22 -12.39 -8.80
CA LEU A 289 15.64 -11.40 -9.79
C LEU A 289 16.95 -11.80 -10.48
N GLU A 290 17.94 -12.28 -9.74
CA GLU A 290 19.19 -12.78 -10.34
C GLU A 290 18.94 -13.96 -11.29
N GLU A 291 17.98 -14.83 -10.97
CA GLU A 291 17.64 -15.98 -11.82
C GLU A 291 16.92 -15.56 -13.11
N ILE A 292 15.91 -14.69 -13.00
CA ILE A 292 15.02 -14.38 -14.14
C ILE A 292 15.45 -13.14 -14.92
N LEU A 293 16.07 -12.18 -14.26
CA LEU A 293 16.38 -10.85 -14.79
C LEU A 293 17.78 -10.36 -14.31
N PRO A 294 18.87 -11.09 -14.60
CA PRO A 294 20.19 -10.82 -14.02
C PRO A 294 20.75 -9.40 -14.31
N ASP A 295 20.41 -8.84 -15.47
CA ASP A 295 20.91 -7.54 -15.93
C ASP A 295 19.92 -6.39 -15.71
N VAL A 296 18.79 -6.63 -15.04
CA VAL A 296 17.76 -5.59 -14.86
C VAL A 296 18.20 -4.55 -13.84
N LEU A 297 17.88 -3.30 -14.13
CA LEU A 297 18.03 -2.23 -13.15
C LEU A 297 17.00 -2.43 -12.04
N VAL A 298 17.45 -2.46 -10.78
CA VAL A 298 16.59 -2.60 -9.61
C VAL A 298 16.68 -1.33 -8.75
N TYR A 299 15.54 -0.81 -8.32
CA TYR A 299 15.47 0.36 -7.43
C TYR A 299 14.43 0.17 -6.34
N THR A 300 14.72 0.58 -5.12
CA THR A 300 13.72 0.66 -4.03
C THR A 300 13.71 2.07 -3.45
N GLY A 301 12.50 2.63 -3.28
CA GLY A 301 12.31 3.92 -2.62
C GLY A 301 12.30 3.83 -1.09
N LYS A 302 12.31 2.61 -0.53
CA LYS A 302 12.10 2.39 0.91
C LYS A 302 13.22 2.96 1.79
N PRO A 303 14.51 3.01 1.39
CA PRO A 303 15.52 3.74 2.16
C PRO A 303 15.19 5.20 2.39
N ALA A 304 14.63 5.88 1.40
CA ALA A 304 14.29 7.29 1.48
C ALA A 304 12.91 7.55 2.09
N LEU A 305 11.93 6.66 1.88
CA LEU A 305 10.52 6.86 2.25
C LEU A 305 10.07 6.04 3.47
N GLY A 306 10.77 4.97 3.80
CA GLY A 306 10.38 4.00 4.83
C GLY A 306 9.42 2.92 4.30
N GLU A 307 8.98 2.06 5.22
CA GLU A 307 7.97 1.04 4.98
C GLU A 307 6.61 1.51 5.48
N SER A 308 5.72 1.83 4.55
CA SER A 308 4.36 2.28 4.82
C SER A 308 3.30 1.23 4.51
N VAL A 309 3.66 -0.05 4.57
CA VAL A 309 2.78 -1.23 4.49
C VAL A 309 1.69 -1.09 3.44
N GLY A 310 0.44 -0.75 3.81
CA GLY A 310 -0.67 -0.60 2.88
C GLY A 310 -0.48 0.43 1.75
N ALA A 311 0.31 1.49 1.99
CA ALA A 311 0.62 2.50 0.97
C ALA A 311 1.85 2.15 0.10
N ALA A 312 2.72 1.24 0.55
CA ALA A 312 4.04 1.04 -0.05
C ALA A 312 3.95 0.54 -1.50
N ALA A 313 3.07 -0.43 -1.76
CA ALA A 313 2.83 -0.96 -3.10
C ALA A 313 2.40 0.14 -4.09
N LEU A 314 1.54 1.06 -3.67
CA LEU A 314 1.09 2.15 -4.54
C LEU A 314 2.20 3.17 -4.78
N TRP A 315 3.02 3.47 -3.78
CA TRP A 315 4.20 4.33 -4.00
C TRP A 315 5.16 3.72 -5.02
N GLN A 316 5.38 2.41 -4.99
CA GLN A 316 6.23 1.71 -5.95
C GLN A 316 5.67 1.80 -7.38
N VAL A 317 4.36 1.65 -7.55
CA VAL A 317 3.69 1.82 -8.85
C VAL A 317 3.80 3.27 -9.34
N ILE A 318 3.62 4.24 -8.44
CA ILE A 318 3.77 5.66 -8.77
C ILE A 318 5.20 5.97 -9.22
N LEU A 319 6.22 5.41 -8.55
CA LEU A 319 7.62 5.52 -8.96
C LEU A 319 7.86 4.92 -10.34
N ALA A 320 7.36 3.71 -10.60
CA ALA A 320 7.50 3.03 -11.89
C ALA A 320 6.84 3.83 -13.03
N ALA A 321 5.58 4.24 -12.82
CA ALA A 321 4.82 5.00 -13.80
C ALA A 321 5.46 6.37 -14.08
N HIS A 322 5.89 7.08 -13.02
CA HIS A 322 6.52 8.38 -13.18
C HIS A 322 7.90 8.28 -13.87
N PHE A 323 8.69 7.27 -13.50
CA PHE A 323 9.94 6.95 -14.21
C PHE A 323 9.67 6.79 -15.70
N ARG A 324 8.66 5.99 -16.06
CA ARG A 324 8.33 5.72 -17.46
C ARG A 324 7.89 6.97 -18.22
N MET A 325 7.04 7.80 -17.61
CA MET A 325 6.63 9.09 -18.20
C MET A 325 7.83 10.01 -18.45
N ARG A 326 8.83 9.99 -17.57
CA ARG A 326 10.02 10.86 -17.64
C ARG A 326 11.19 10.25 -18.42
N ALA A 327 11.28 8.94 -18.57
CA ALA A 327 12.35 8.25 -19.30
C ALA A 327 12.37 8.65 -20.78
N ARG A 328 11.20 8.96 -21.37
CA ARG A 328 11.10 9.56 -22.72
C ARG A 328 11.81 10.92 -22.82
N LYS A 329 11.88 11.68 -21.71
CA LYS A 329 12.48 13.02 -21.63
C LYS A 329 13.95 13.01 -21.15
N TYR A 330 14.40 11.97 -20.42
CA TYR A 330 15.70 11.95 -19.72
C TYR A 330 16.54 10.66 -19.91
N ARG A 331 16.36 9.94 -21.02
CA ARG A 331 16.93 8.60 -21.29
C ARG A 331 18.40 8.37 -20.85
N LYS A 332 19.29 9.37 -20.96
CA LYS A 332 20.69 9.27 -20.51
C LYS A 332 20.91 9.55 -19.01
N ARG A 333 20.20 10.51 -18.43
CA ARG A 333 20.43 11.00 -17.05
C ARG A 333 19.73 10.15 -16.00
N ALA A 334 18.58 9.57 -16.35
CA ALA A 334 17.86 8.66 -15.47
C ALA A 334 18.66 7.37 -15.22
N ARG A 335 19.19 6.72 -16.27
CA ARG A 335 20.05 5.53 -16.14
C ARG A 335 21.28 5.79 -15.26
N GLN A 336 22.00 6.90 -15.47
CA GLN A 336 23.20 7.24 -14.67
C GLN A 336 22.92 7.47 -13.17
N LEU A 337 21.75 8.02 -12.80
CA LEU A 337 21.40 8.29 -11.40
C LEU A 337 20.90 7.05 -10.67
N PHE A 338 20.13 6.19 -11.34
CA PHE A 338 19.74 4.90 -10.74
C PHE A 338 20.94 3.96 -10.58
N LEU A 339 21.90 3.99 -11.52
CA LEU A 339 23.19 3.31 -11.35
C LEU A 339 24.00 3.87 -10.17
N ALA A 340 23.96 5.18 -9.92
CA ALA A 340 24.63 5.78 -8.76
C ALA A 340 24.02 5.37 -7.41
N ALA A 341 22.71 5.12 -7.36
CA ALA A 341 22.03 4.57 -6.18
C ALA A 341 22.23 3.04 -6.02
N ASP A 342 22.42 2.32 -7.12
CA ASP A 342 22.77 0.87 -7.13
C ASP A 342 24.23 0.64 -6.69
N LEU A 343 25.13 1.59 -6.94
CA LEU A 343 26.53 1.52 -6.49
C LEU A 343 26.69 1.58 -4.96
N THR A 344 25.71 2.11 -4.21
CA THR A 344 25.69 2.02 -2.75
C THR A 344 25.32 0.62 -2.23
N SER A 345 24.67 -0.23 -3.02
CA SER A 345 24.44 -1.66 -2.71
C SER A 345 25.54 -2.58 -3.23
N ARG A 346 26.25 -2.21 -4.30
CA ARG A 346 27.32 -3.04 -4.90
C ARG A 346 28.74 -2.78 -4.40
N GLN A 347 28.99 -1.76 -3.56
CA GLN A 347 30.34 -1.45 -3.04
C GLN A 347 30.88 -2.40 -1.94
N GLN A 348 30.40 -3.64 -1.87
CA GLN A 348 31.11 -4.75 -1.20
C GLN A 348 31.29 -5.93 -2.16
N GLY A 349 32.04 -5.72 -3.24
CA GLY A 349 32.59 -6.82 -4.04
C GLY A 349 32.75 -6.51 -5.52
N TYR A 350 34.01 -6.51 -5.98
CA TYR A 350 34.49 -6.59 -7.36
C TYR A 350 34.66 -5.31 -8.20
N ASP A 351 35.94 -5.02 -8.48
CA ASP A 351 36.42 -4.21 -9.60
C ASP A 351 36.10 -4.90 -10.93
N SER A 352 35.50 -4.20 -11.89
CA SER A 352 35.97 -4.20 -13.29
C SER A 352 35.20 -3.23 -14.18
N GLN A 353 35.98 -2.56 -15.04
CA GLN A 353 35.64 -1.62 -16.10
C GLN A 353 34.67 -2.22 -17.14
N PHE A 354 33.70 -1.45 -17.67
CA PHE A 354 33.23 -1.64 -19.06
C PHE A 354 32.67 -0.36 -19.69
N ALA A 355 32.92 -0.28 -21.01
CA ALA A 355 32.83 0.88 -21.88
C ALA A 355 31.46 1.03 -22.59
N ASP A 356 31.31 2.23 -23.18
CA ASP A 356 30.14 2.82 -23.83
C ASP A 356 29.84 2.18 -25.21
N GLU A 357 28.68 1.53 -25.39
CA GLU A 357 28.14 1.25 -26.73
C GLU A 357 26.63 1.53 -26.82
N SER A 358 26.28 2.33 -27.83
CA SER A 358 24.94 2.84 -28.09
C SER A 358 24.21 2.00 -29.15
N HIS A 359 23.05 1.43 -28.80
CA HIS A 359 22.11 0.91 -29.79
C HIS A 359 20.70 1.49 -29.63
N GLN A 360 20.22 2.08 -30.74
CA GLN A 360 18.86 2.55 -31.00
C GLN A 360 18.00 1.36 -31.42
N ARG A 361 16.79 1.20 -30.86
CA ARG A 361 15.65 0.54 -31.52
C ARG A 361 14.31 0.87 -30.85
N SER A 362 13.27 0.76 -31.68
CA SER A 362 11.90 1.24 -31.54
C SER A 362 10.93 0.07 -31.35
N GLY A 363 9.90 0.26 -30.53
CA GLY A 363 8.78 -0.69 -30.37
C GLY A 363 8.31 -0.75 -28.93
N THR A 364 7.00 -0.67 -28.70
CA THR A 364 6.38 -0.28 -27.42
C THR A 364 5.58 -1.43 -26.82
N SER A 365 6.02 -1.91 -25.66
CA SER A 365 5.23 -2.64 -24.64
C SER A 365 5.84 -2.35 -23.25
N LEU A 366 5.05 -2.45 -22.19
CA LEU A 366 5.27 -2.06 -20.79
C LEU A 366 4.65 -3.09 -19.85
N GLN A 367 5.45 -4.06 -19.40
CA GLN A 367 5.03 -4.97 -18.33
C GLN A 367 5.18 -4.32 -16.96
N PHE A 368 4.15 -4.44 -16.14
CA PHE A 368 4.25 -4.17 -14.71
C PHE A 368 4.80 -5.41 -14.03
N ASN A 369 6.08 -5.36 -13.67
CA ASN A 369 6.69 -6.39 -12.85
C ASN A 369 6.56 -6.04 -11.37
N PHE A 370 5.76 -6.83 -10.66
CA PHE A 370 5.78 -6.91 -9.22
C PHE A 370 6.49 -8.20 -8.81
N PRO A 371 7.74 -8.17 -8.33
CA PRO A 371 8.30 -9.29 -7.59
C PRO A 371 7.55 -9.42 -6.26
N SER A 372 6.47 -10.20 -6.28
CA SER A 372 5.72 -10.79 -5.16
C SER A 372 5.10 -9.93 -4.06
N SER A 373 3.91 -10.41 -3.70
CA SER A 373 3.40 -10.47 -2.34
C SER A 373 4.25 -11.40 -1.47
N ILE A 374 4.74 -10.88 -0.34
CA ILE A 374 5.35 -11.73 0.68
C ILE A 374 4.70 -11.44 2.04
N SER A 375 3.79 -12.32 2.42
CA SER A 375 3.15 -12.35 3.73
C SER A 375 3.78 -13.44 4.60
N SER A 376 4.30 -13.09 5.78
CA SER A 376 4.48 -14.07 6.85
C SER A 376 3.24 -14.04 7.75
N HIS A 377 2.27 -14.91 7.48
CA HIS A 377 1.21 -15.17 8.45
C HIS A 377 1.80 -15.86 9.68
N ALA A 378 1.84 -15.15 10.80
CA ALA A 378 2.06 -15.72 12.12
C ALA A 378 0.95 -15.24 13.06
N THR A 379 -0.31 -15.59 12.77
CA THR A 379 -1.33 -16.02 13.76
C THR A 379 -2.68 -16.34 13.12
N LEU A 380 -3.25 -17.47 13.56
CA LEU A 380 -4.62 -17.98 13.41
C LEU A 380 -4.98 -18.56 12.03
N GLY A 381 -4.92 -19.90 11.97
CA GLY A 381 -5.38 -20.70 10.85
C GLY A 381 -6.88 -20.51 10.60
N GLY A 382 -7.21 -20.32 9.33
CA GLY A 382 -8.57 -20.31 8.80
C GLY A 382 -8.50 -19.92 7.34
N ALA A 383 -9.02 -20.76 6.44
CA ALA A 383 -9.18 -20.41 5.04
C ALA A 383 -10.00 -19.10 4.92
N PRO A 384 -9.67 -18.18 3.99
CA PRO A 384 -10.43 -16.95 3.83
C PRO A 384 -11.80 -17.27 3.24
N TRP A 385 -12.81 -17.26 4.09
CA TRP A 385 -14.19 -17.11 3.67
C TRP A 385 -14.39 -15.66 3.25
N LEU A 386 -14.78 -15.43 2.00
CA LEU A 386 -15.29 -14.15 1.51
C LEU A 386 -16.58 -13.80 2.27
N ALA A 387 -16.46 -13.15 3.42
CA ALA A 387 -17.59 -12.65 4.17
C ALA A 387 -18.08 -11.33 3.55
N ARG A 388 -19.17 -11.43 2.78
CA ARG A 388 -19.93 -10.30 2.27
C ARG A 388 -20.70 -9.64 3.43
N VAL A 389 -20.19 -8.55 3.99
CA VAL A 389 -20.96 -7.72 4.94
C VAL A 389 -21.79 -6.72 4.14
N THR A 390 -23.01 -7.12 3.74
CA THR A 390 -24.02 -6.18 3.25
C THR A 390 -24.69 -5.51 4.44
N GLN A 391 -24.63 -4.18 4.53
CA GLN A 391 -25.59 -3.42 5.34
C GLN A 391 -26.99 -3.55 4.70
N PRO A 392 -28.05 -3.91 5.44
CA PRO A 392 -29.41 -3.91 4.92
C PRO A 392 -29.98 -2.49 4.97
N GLY A 393 -30.27 -1.92 3.82
CA GLY A 393 -30.78 -0.54 3.74
C GLY A 393 -31.40 -0.16 2.40
N PHE A 394 -32.04 -1.09 1.69
CA PHE A 394 -32.92 -0.75 0.56
C PHE A 394 -34.38 -0.98 0.93
N ARG A 395 -35.15 0.11 0.94
CA ARG A 395 -36.60 0.13 1.09
C ARG A 395 -37.23 -0.57 -0.11
N ASN A 396 -37.92 -1.69 0.12
CA ASN A 396 -38.98 -2.13 -0.77
C ASN A 396 -40.24 -2.45 0.04
N LYS A 397 -41.33 -1.80 -0.37
CA LYS A 397 -42.67 -1.93 0.19
C LYS A 397 -43.25 -3.29 -0.21
N THR A 398 -43.35 -4.23 0.73
CA THR A 398 -44.42 -5.24 0.85
C THR A 398 -44.15 -6.15 2.06
N PHE A 399 -45.11 -6.25 2.98
CA PHE A 399 -45.12 -7.28 4.03
C PHE A 399 -45.59 -8.62 3.43
N PRO A 400 -45.00 -9.74 3.87
CA PRO A 400 -45.77 -10.61 4.78
C PRO A 400 -44.94 -11.13 5.97
N ARG A 401 -45.65 -11.33 7.09
CA ARG A 401 -45.16 -11.97 8.32
C ARG A 401 -44.77 -13.42 8.05
N LEU A 402 -43.58 -13.84 8.49
CA LEU A 402 -43.33 -15.20 8.97
C LEU A 402 -42.14 -15.20 9.91
N SER A 403 -42.39 -15.68 11.13
CA SER A 403 -41.41 -15.94 12.18
C SER A 403 -40.49 -17.09 11.77
N CYS A 404 -39.20 -17.00 12.09
CA CYS A 404 -38.43 -18.15 12.55
C CYS A 404 -37.18 -17.69 13.30
N ARG A 405 -36.98 -18.29 14.47
CA ARG A 405 -35.87 -18.09 15.40
C ARG A 405 -34.54 -18.46 14.71
N GLY A 406 -33.54 -17.59 14.80
CA GLY A 406 -32.17 -17.90 14.37
C GLY A 406 -31.42 -18.65 15.47
N THR A 407 -31.08 -19.90 15.20
CA THR A 407 -30.08 -20.69 15.95
C THR A 407 -28.69 -20.44 15.35
N CYS A 408 -27.77 -19.89 16.15
CA CYS A 408 -26.34 -19.98 15.86
C CYS A 408 -25.86 -21.42 16.12
N VAL A 409 -25.25 -22.06 15.14
CA VAL A 409 -24.54 -23.33 15.31
C VAL A 409 -23.06 -23.03 15.48
N CYS A 410 -22.56 -23.21 16.70
CA CYS A 410 -21.13 -23.17 17.04
C CYS A 410 -20.62 -24.62 17.07
N PRO A 411 -19.53 -24.98 16.37
CA PRO A 411 -19.01 -26.34 16.38
C PRO A 411 -18.00 -26.49 17.53
N CYS A 412 -18.50 -26.81 18.72
CA CYS A 412 -17.67 -27.37 19.80
C CYS A 412 -18.36 -28.62 20.34
N SER A 413 -17.79 -29.77 20.01
CA SER A 413 -18.12 -31.08 20.53
C SER A 413 -17.73 -31.17 22.01
N THR A 414 -18.72 -31.11 22.90
CA THR A 414 -18.82 -31.93 24.13
C THR A 414 -20.19 -31.70 24.76
N THR A 415 -21.04 -32.71 24.64
CA THR A 415 -22.30 -32.86 25.36
C THR A 415 -22.06 -33.02 26.86
N SER A 416 -22.60 -32.12 27.67
CA SER A 416 -23.01 -32.45 29.04
C SER A 416 -24.27 -31.64 29.39
N THR A 417 -25.40 -32.34 29.42
CA THR A 417 -26.67 -31.90 29.97
C THR A 417 -26.60 -31.87 31.50
N SER A 418 -26.98 -30.76 32.12
CA SER A 418 -27.55 -30.77 33.48
C SER A 418 -28.59 -29.67 33.61
N SER A 419 -29.84 -30.11 33.70
CA SER A 419 -31.02 -29.38 34.17
C SER A 419 -30.90 -28.98 35.64
N GLY A 420 -31.42 -27.80 36.01
CA GLY A 420 -31.61 -27.42 37.41
C GLY A 420 -32.13 -25.99 37.56
N GLU A 421 -33.46 -25.90 37.73
CA GLU A 421 -34.32 -24.83 38.29
C GLU A 421 -34.13 -23.35 37.92
#